data_AF-A0A5E7HHH9-F1
#
_entry.id   AF-A0A5E7HHH9-F1
#
_cell.length_a   1.000
_cell.length_b   1.000
_cell.length_c   1.000
_cell.angle_alpha   90.00
_cell.angle_beta   90.00
_cell.angle_gamma   90.00
#
_symmetry.space_group_name_H-M   'P 1'
#
loop_
_entity.id
_entity.type
_entity.pdbx_description
1 polymer ?
#
loop_
_entity_poly.entity_id
_entity_poly.type
_entity_poly.pdbx_seq_one_letter_code
_entity_poly.pdbx_strand_id
1 'polypeptide(L)'
;MSIPFWCVFITALLIYIARMPVGKAMKEQGGYNNHLPRQQQAQLTGYGARALAAHQNTIEAFMLFAVGVLMAHTTQTAGWLIDALAIIFVIARIIYLWLYLADLPKLRSLVWLVGLVCSLLLMVSPTFRTVLL
;
A
#
# COMPACT_ATOMS: atom_id res chain seq x y z
N MET A 1 1.01 -8.19 -19.07
CA MET A 1 0.28 -7.89 -17.82
C MET A 1 0.43 -8.96 -16.74
N SER A 2 1.40 -9.88 -16.80
CA SER A 2 1.64 -10.81 -15.68
C SER A 2 2.24 -10.07 -14.47
N ILE A 3 3.20 -9.18 -14.71
CA ILE A 3 3.91 -8.43 -13.65
C ILE A 3 2.96 -7.55 -12.81
N PRO A 4 2.09 -6.68 -13.39
CA PRO A 4 1.22 -5.82 -12.59
C PRO A 4 0.24 -6.61 -11.72
N PHE A 5 -0.23 -7.79 -12.16
CA PHE A 5 -1.07 -8.65 -11.34
C PHE A 5 -0.32 -9.29 -10.18
N TRP A 6 0.94 -9.69 -10.37
CA TRP A 6 1.78 -10.09 -9.23
C TRP A 6 1.99 -8.93 -8.26
N CYS A 7 2.16 -7.70 -8.74
CA CYS A 7 2.25 -6.51 -7.89
C CYS A 7 0.95 -6.27 -7.09
N VAL A 8 -0.22 -6.45 -7.70
CA VAL A 8 -1.52 -6.39 -6.99
C VAL A 8 -1.58 -7.46 -5.90
N PHE A 9 -1.24 -8.71 -6.23
CA PHE A 9 -1.23 -9.81 -5.26
C PHE A 9 -0.27 -9.54 -4.08
N ILE A 10 0.97 -9.13 -4.37
CA ILE A 10 1.97 -8.79 -3.34
C ILE A 10 1.48 -7.64 -2.46
N THR A 11 0.88 -6.60 -3.06
CA THR A 11 0.34 -5.47 -2.27
C THR A 11 -0.83 -5.91 -1.39
N ALA A 12 -1.69 -6.80 -1.86
CA ALA A 12 -2.75 -7.38 -1.03
C ALA A 12 -2.17 -8.14 0.18
N LEU A 13 -1.07 -8.89 0.00
CA LEU A 13 -0.35 -9.51 1.12
C LEU A 13 0.26 -8.47 2.07
N LEU A 14 0.77 -7.34 1.55
CA LEU A 14 1.31 -6.27 2.38
C LEU A 14 0.28 -5.68 3.36
N ILE A 15 -1.01 -5.65 3.03
CA ILE A 15 -2.07 -5.23 3.96
C ILE A 15 -2.04 -6.08 5.23
N TYR A 16 -1.93 -7.40 5.08
CA TYR A 16 -1.90 -8.34 6.20
C TYR A 16 -0.56 -8.32 6.92
N ILE A 17 0.56 -8.15 6.20
CA ILE A 17 1.89 -7.98 6.80
C ILE A 17 1.91 -6.72 7.67
N ALA A 18 1.36 -5.60 7.20
CA ALA A 18 1.25 -4.36 7.96
C ALA A 18 0.36 -4.51 9.21
N ARG A 19 -0.57 -5.48 9.22
CA ARG A 19 -1.44 -5.77 10.37
C ARG A 19 -0.73 -6.53 11.49
N MET A 20 0.33 -7.28 11.19
CA MET A 20 1.09 -8.07 12.17
C MET A 20 1.62 -7.25 13.36
N PRO A 21 2.34 -6.13 13.16
CA PRO A 21 2.83 -5.30 14.28
C PRO A 21 1.71 -4.71 15.13
N VAL A 22 0.53 -4.43 14.55
CA VAL A 22 -0.67 -4.01 15.29
C VAL A 22 -1.13 -5.12 16.23
N GLY A 23 -1.14 -6.38 15.76
CA GLY A 23 -1.56 -7.52 16.57
C GLY A 23 -0.60 -7.77 17.75
N LYS A 24 0.70 -7.60 17.51
CA LYS A 24 1.73 -7.64 18.56
C LYS A 24 1.48 -6.55 19.61
N ALA A 25 1.30 -5.30 19.19
CA ALA A 25 1.07 -4.18 20.10
C ALA A 25 -0.24 -4.34 20.91
N MET A 26 -1.30 -4.87 20.30
CA MET A 26 -2.53 -5.22 21.02
C MET A 26 -2.27 -6.29 22.09
N LYS A 27 -1.53 -7.35 21.75
CA LYS A 27 -1.19 -8.41 22.71
C LYS A 27 -0.39 -7.88 23.91
N GLU A 28 0.49 -6.91 23.69
CA GLU A 28 1.29 -6.26 24.73
C GLU A 28 0.45 -5.42 25.72
N GLN A 29 -0.80 -5.05 25.38
CA GLN A 29 -1.75 -4.40 26.30
C GLN A 29 -2.45 -5.37 27.27
N GLY A 30 -1.87 -6.55 27.53
CA GLY A 30 -2.44 -7.56 28.43
C GLY A 30 -3.29 -8.64 27.73
N GLY A 31 -3.18 -8.77 26.41
CA GLY A 31 -3.86 -9.81 25.63
C GLY A 31 -4.65 -9.26 24.44
N TYR A 32 -5.08 -10.15 23.55
CA TYR A 32 -5.87 -9.76 22.38
C TYR A 32 -7.37 -9.84 22.70
N ASN A 33 -8.07 -8.71 22.67
CA ASN A 33 -9.51 -8.65 22.89
C ASN A 33 -10.27 -9.02 21.61
N ASN A 34 -10.70 -10.28 21.49
CA ASN A 34 -11.48 -10.76 20.35
C ASN A 34 -12.94 -10.28 20.35
N HIS A 35 -13.47 -9.82 21.48
CA HIS A 35 -14.83 -9.28 21.55
C HIS A 35 -14.90 -7.87 20.96
N LEU A 36 -13.92 -7.02 21.25
CA LEU A 36 -13.89 -5.60 20.85
C LEU A 36 -12.51 -5.17 20.27
N PRO A 37 -12.00 -5.84 19.22
CA PRO A 37 -10.63 -5.63 18.74
C PRO A 37 -10.39 -4.21 18.19
N ARG A 38 -11.42 -3.57 17.62
CA ARG A 38 -11.32 -2.19 17.09
C ARG A 38 -11.21 -1.15 18.20
N GLN A 39 -11.89 -1.38 19.32
CA GLN A 39 -11.76 -0.48 20.48
C GLN A 39 -10.36 -0.59 21.09
N GLN A 40 -9.83 -1.81 21.19
CA GLN A 40 -8.45 -2.01 21.64
C GLN A 40 -7.44 -1.34 20.69
N GLN A 41 -7.62 -1.46 19.37
CA GLN A 41 -6.79 -0.74 18.40
C GLN A 41 -6.78 0.77 18.62
N ALA A 42 -7.93 1.37 18.91
CA ALA A 42 -8.05 2.82 19.16
C ALA A 42 -7.30 3.29 20.42
N GLN A 43 -6.99 2.37 21.34
CA GLN A 43 -6.22 2.66 22.56
C GLN A 43 -4.71 2.49 22.36
N LEU A 44 -4.25 2.02 21.19
CA LEU A 44 -2.83 1.89 20.90
C LEU A 44 -2.16 3.27 20.87
N THR A 45 -0.97 3.36 21.45
CA THR A 45 -0.13 4.56 21.47
C THR A 45 1.27 4.25 20.92
N GLY A 46 2.08 5.28 20.67
CA GLY A 46 3.47 5.14 20.23
C GLY A 46 3.63 4.23 19.01
N TYR A 47 4.44 3.17 19.15
CA TYR A 47 4.68 2.19 18.09
C TYR A 47 3.38 1.51 17.59
N GLY A 48 2.47 1.15 18.49
CA GLY A 48 1.21 0.50 18.13
C GLY A 48 0.29 1.40 17.30
N ALA A 49 0.20 2.68 17.67
CA ALA A 49 -0.54 3.68 16.89
C ALA A 49 0.07 3.86 15.49
N ARG A 50 1.40 3.91 15.40
CA ARG A 50 2.12 4.00 14.12
C ARG A 50 1.87 2.77 13.25
N ALA A 51 1.91 1.57 13.82
CA ALA A 51 1.59 0.34 13.09
C ALA A 51 0.15 0.33 12.57
N LEU A 52 -0.82 0.80 13.39
CA LEU A 52 -2.23 0.85 12.98
C LEU A 52 -2.43 1.80 11.80
N ALA A 53 -1.85 2.99 11.88
CA ALA A 53 -1.94 3.98 10.83
C ALA A 53 -1.22 3.53 9.54
N ALA A 54 -0.10 2.82 9.65
CA ALA A 54 0.58 2.21 8.50
C ALA A 54 -0.30 1.16 7.79
N HIS A 55 -0.97 0.31 8.56
CA HIS A 55 -1.91 -0.68 8.04
C HIS A 55 -3.11 -0.03 7.32
N GLN A 56 -3.73 0.97 7.96
CA GLN A 56 -4.87 1.71 7.38
C GLN A 56 -4.48 2.40 6.07
N ASN A 57 -3.33 3.09 6.05
CA ASN A 57 -2.85 3.75 4.83
C ASN A 57 -2.53 2.75 3.70
N THR A 58 -2.13 1.52 4.03
CA THR A 58 -1.88 0.48 3.02
C THR A 58 -3.17 0.03 2.36
N ILE A 59 -4.28 -0.02 3.11
CA ILE A 59 -5.62 -0.30 2.55
C ILE A 59 -6.05 0.84 1.61
N GLU A 60 -5.88 2.09 2.04
CA GLU A 60 -6.20 3.28 1.23
C GLU A 60 -5.42 3.28 -0.10
N ALA A 61 -4.11 3.08 -0.03
CA ALA A 61 -3.25 3.07 -1.21
C ALA A 61 -3.55 1.89 -2.16
N PHE A 62 -3.88 0.72 -1.60
CA PHE A 62 -4.18 -0.48 -2.40
C PHE A 62 -5.37 -0.27 -3.33
N MET A 63 -6.44 0.38 -2.87
CA MET A 63 -7.65 0.58 -3.68
C MET A 63 -7.35 1.36 -4.97
N LEU A 64 -6.68 2.51 -4.85
CA LEU A 64 -6.36 3.34 -6.01
C LEU A 64 -5.39 2.63 -6.97
N PHE A 65 -4.38 1.94 -6.43
CA PHE A 65 -3.42 1.18 -7.23
C PHE A 65 -4.08 0.03 -7.99
N ALA A 66 -4.89 -0.78 -7.31
CA ALA A 66 -5.57 -1.92 -7.92
C ALA A 66 -6.52 -1.47 -9.04
N VAL A 67 -7.27 -0.38 -8.82
CA VAL A 67 -8.12 0.22 -9.86
C VAL A 67 -7.28 0.68 -11.06
N GLY A 68 -6.15 1.36 -10.84
CA GLY A 68 -5.26 1.79 -11.92
C GLY A 68 -4.73 0.61 -12.76
N VAL A 69 -4.26 -0.46 -12.13
CA VAL A 69 -3.82 -1.68 -12.82
C VAL A 69 -4.97 -2.32 -13.61
N LEU A 70 -6.16 -2.40 -13.02
CA LEU A 70 -7.33 -2.98 -13.70
C LEU A 70 -7.79 -2.11 -14.88
N MET A 71 -7.76 -0.79 -14.78
CA MET A 71 -8.07 0.12 -15.88
C MET A 71 -7.08 -0.02 -17.04
N ALA A 72 -5.79 -0.09 -16.75
CA ALA A 72 -4.77 -0.37 -17.78
C ALA A 72 -5.05 -1.72 -18.46
N HIS A 73 -5.39 -2.76 -17.69
CA HIS A 73 -5.69 -4.08 -18.23
C HIS A 73 -6.95 -4.11 -19.11
N THR A 74 -8.08 -3.58 -18.63
CA THR A 74 -9.36 -3.63 -19.37
C THR A 74 -9.32 -2.82 -20.67
N THR A 75 -8.49 -1.77 -20.71
CA THR A 75 -8.26 -0.97 -21.92
C THR A 75 -7.15 -1.49 -22.82
N GLN A 76 -6.58 -2.67 -22.51
CA GLN A 76 -5.46 -3.26 -23.25
C GLN A 76 -4.26 -2.29 -23.37
N THR A 77 -4.01 -1.53 -22.30
CA THR A 77 -2.86 -0.66 -22.13
C THR A 77 -1.76 -1.45 -21.44
N ALA A 78 -0.65 -1.69 -22.15
CA ALA A 78 0.46 -2.52 -21.71
C ALA A 78 1.79 -1.91 -22.14
N GLY A 79 2.88 -2.32 -21.50
CA GLY A 79 4.23 -1.90 -21.87
C GLY A 79 5.14 -1.77 -20.65
N TRP A 80 6.42 -1.51 -20.92
CA TRP A 80 7.46 -1.41 -19.89
C TRP A 80 7.13 -0.37 -18.82
N LEU A 81 6.45 0.73 -19.19
CA LEU A 81 6.06 1.78 -18.25
C LEU A 81 5.03 1.27 -17.24
N ILE A 82 4.03 0.50 -17.67
CA ILE A 82 3.01 -0.07 -16.76
C ILE A 82 3.64 -1.03 -15.76
N ASP A 83 4.56 -1.87 -16.24
CA ASP A 83 5.30 -2.81 -15.40
C ASP A 83 6.19 -2.06 -14.39
N ALA A 84 6.90 -1.02 -14.85
CA ALA A 84 7.75 -0.18 -14.00
C ALA A 84 6.95 0.56 -12.92
N LEU A 85 5.82 1.19 -13.28
CA LEU A 85 4.94 1.87 -12.32
C LEU A 85 4.42 0.91 -11.25
N ALA A 86 4.03 -0.30 -11.63
CA ALA A 86 3.56 -1.32 -10.69
C ALA A 86 4.67 -1.80 -9.74
N ILE A 87 5.88 -2.03 -10.24
CA ILE A 87 7.05 -2.42 -9.43
C ILE A 87 7.44 -1.30 -8.47
N ILE A 88 7.56 -0.06 -8.96
CA ILE A 88 7.93 1.11 -8.15
C ILE A 88 6.90 1.32 -7.03
N PHE A 89 5.61 1.15 -7.32
CA PHE A 89 4.58 1.23 -6.30
C PHE A 89 4.80 0.22 -5.18
N VAL A 90 5.02 -1.07 -5.49
CA VAL A 90 5.26 -2.12 -4.48
C VAL A 90 6.48 -1.81 -3.63
N ILE A 91 7.60 -1.43 -4.26
CA ILE A 91 8.83 -1.05 -3.55
C ILE A 91 8.56 0.14 -2.61
N ALA A 92 7.87 1.17 -3.12
CA ALA A 92 7.50 2.34 -2.33
C ALA A 92 6.61 1.97 -1.12
N ARG A 93 5.74 0.96 -1.23
CA ARG A 93 4.93 0.46 -0.11
C ARG A 93 5.74 -0.30 0.93
N ILE A 94 6.68 -1.14 0.51
CA ILE A 94 7.58 -1.83 1.44
C ILE A 94 8.41 -0.80 2.24
N ILE A 95 9.00 0.17 1.55
CA ILE A 95 9.79 1.23 2.19
C ILE A 95 8.92 2.09 3.10
N TYR A 96 7.71 2.45 2.66
CA TYR A 96 6.78 3.25 3.47
C TYR A 96 6.42 2.58 4.79
N LEU A 97 6.10 1.29 4.77
CA LEU A 97 5.79 0.54 6.00
C LEU A 97 6.97 0.59 6.98
N TRP A 98 8.18 0.37 6.50
CA TRP A 98 9.38 0.44 7.32
C TRP A 98 9.59 1.85 7.91
N LEU A 99 9.50 2.89 7.08
CA LEU A 99 9.64 4.29 7.51
C LEU A 99 8.56 4.72 8.51
N TYR A 100 7.34 4.20 8.37
CA TYR A 100 6.25 4.48 9.30
C TYR A 100 6.56 3.90 10.68
N LEU A 101 7.01 2.65 10.74
CA LEU A 101 7.37 2.00 11.99
C LEU A 101 8.61 2.63 12.66
N ALA A 102 9.58 3.07 11.84
CA ALA A 102 10.80 3.76 12.26
C ALA A 102 10.61 5.25 12.63
N ASP A 103 9.39 5.78 12.50
CA ASP A 103 9.06 7.18 12.82
C ASP A 103 9.87 8.23 12.04
N LEU A 104 10.02 8.01 10.72
CA LEU A 104 10.75 8.90 9.80
C LEU A 104 9.79 9.67 8.86
N PRO A 105 9.11 10.73 9.35
CA PRO A 105 7.94 11.32 8.67
C PRO A 105 8.24 12.00 7.33
N LYS A 106 9.41 12.64 7.17
CA LYS A 106 9.78 13.33 5.92
C LYS A 106 9.98 12.35 4.77
N LEU A 107 10.79 11.31 5.00
CA LEU A 107 11.01 10.24 4.02
C LEU A 107 9.72 9.47 3.74
N ARG A 108 8.92 9.21 4.78
CA ARG A 108 7.60 8.57 4.66
C ARG A 108 6.70 9.32 3.67
N SER A 109 6.63 10.65 3.81
CA SER A 109 5.78 11.48 2.95
C SER A 109 6.27 11.49 1.50
N LEU A 110 7.58 11.49 1.29
CA LEU A 110 8.17 11.38 -0.05
C LEU A 110 7.80 10.06 -0.74
N VAL A 111 8.01 8.91 -0.08
CA VAL A 111 7.68 7.61 -0.69
C VAL A 111 6.18 7.36 -0.80
N TRP A 112 5.37 8.02 0.03
CA TRP A 112 3.92 8.05 -0.14
C TRP A 112 3.52 8.77 -1.42
N LEU A 113 4.12 9.94 -1.69
CA LEU A 113 3.88 10.68 -2.92
C LEU A 113 4.27 9.87 -4.16
N VAL A 114 5.39 9.15 -4.12
CA VAL A 114 5.80 8.25 -5.20
C VAL A 114 4.72 7.20 -5.48
N GLY A 115 4.20 6.53 -4.44
CA GLY A 115 3.13 5.55 -4.58
C GLY A 115 1.82 6.13 -5.14
N LEU A 116 1.47 7.34 -4.70
CA LEU A 116 0.30 8.06 -5.22
C LEU A 116 0.47 8.37 -6.71
N VAL A 117 1.61 8.93 -7.10
CA VAL A 117 1.92 9.26 -8.50
C VAL A 117 1.89 8.00 -9.38
N CYS A 118 2.47 6.88 -8.93
CA CYS A 118 2.39 5.62 -9.68
C CYS A 118 0.95 5.17 -9.90
N SER A 119 0.10 5.26 -8.87
CA SER A 119 -1.31 4.85 -8.95
C SER A 119 -2.10 5.75 -9.92
N LEU A 120 -1.88 7.06 -9.86
CA LEU A 120 -2.53 8.02 -10.76
C LEU A 120 -2.05 7.85 -12.21
N LEU A 121 -0.76 7.61 -12.42
CA LEU A 121 -0.20 7.35 -13.75
C LEU A 121 -0.74 6.06 -14.37
N LEU A 122 -0.88 4.98 -13.58
CA LEU A 122 -1.55 3.76 -14.03
C LEU A 122 -3.02 4.01 -14.38
N MET A 123 -3.71 4.83 -13.59
CA MET A 123 -5.12 5.16 -13.82
C MET A 123 -5.32 5.98 -15.10
N VAL A 124 -4.43 6.92 -15.40
CA VAL A 124 -4.52 7.79 -16.59
C VAL A 124 -3.85 7.19 -17.83
N SER A 125 -3.03 6.15 -17.70
CA SER A 125 -2.29 5.56 -18.83
C SER A 125 -3.14 5.18 -20.05
N PRO A 126 -4.41 4.74 -19.92
CA PRO A 126 -5.24 4.46 -21.09
C PRO A 126 -5.43 5.66 -22.03
N THR A 127 -5.36 6.89 -21.51
CA THR A 127 -5.53 8.12 -22.32
C THR A 127 -4.34 8.40 -23.24
N PHE A 128 -3.15 7.90 -22.90
CA PHE A 128 -1.92 8.07 -23.69
C PHE A 128 -1.50 6.76 -24.37
N ARG A 129 -2.40 5.79 -24.48
CA ARG A 129 -2.14 4.46 -25.07
C ARG A 129 -1.47 4.53 -26.45
N THR A 130 -1.85 5.52 -27.27
CA THR A 130 -1.28 5.74 -28.61
C THR A 130 0.14 6.31 -28.62
N VAL A 131 0.62 6.85 -27.50
CA VAL A 131 1.98 7.43 -27.35
C VAL A 131 2.94 6.40 -26.73
N LEU A 132 2.41 5.36 -26.08
CA LEU A 132 3.17 4.33 -25.36
C LEU A 132 3.47 3.06 -26.18
N LEU A 133 2.95 3.00 -27.41
CA LEU A 133 3.20 1.94 -28.41
C LEU A 133 4.21 2.43 -29.44
#